data_AF-X1QB29-F1
#
_entry.id   AF-X1QB29-F1
#
_cell.length_a   1.000
_cell.length_b   1.000
_cell.length_c   1.000
_cell.angle_alpha   90.00
_cell.angle_beta   90.00
_cell.angle_gamma   90.00
#
_symmetry.space_group_name_H-M   'P 1'
#
loop_
_entity.id
_entity.type
_entity.pdbx_description
1 polymer ?
#
loop_
_entity_poly.entity_id
_entity_poly.type
_entity_poly.pdbx_seq_one_letter_code
_entity_poly.pdbx_strand_id
1 'polypeptide(L)'
;MKAIKTGFGVSWVRATGMLYPKEKRLFEDPYSEKVLPPFYKFWIFLQRSPKINEAIVKSKEKATPGVMGWMFCRFRYIDDVLKNSIAKKEIETVVNLGSGMDCRAYYIPSIESIRYFDVDHPSVIKAKIAKTEKILGKLPDHVIFVPIDFEKQSLDTELKKAGYNLTSKTLFI
;
A
#
# COMPACT_ATOMS: atom_id res chain seq x y z
N MET A 1 1.10 2.19 19.70
CA MET A 1 0.00 1.90 18.73
C MET A 1 0.42 0.67 17.91
N LYS A 2 -0.41 -0.36 17.72
CA LYS A 2 0.00 -1.55 16.93
C LYS A 2 0.12 -1.17 15.45
N ALA A 3 1.25 -1.48 14.79
CA ALA A 3 1.56 -1.12 13.40
C ALA A 3 0.40 -1.39 12.41
N ILE A 4 -0.28 -2.53 12.57
CA ILE A 4 -1.44 -2.91 11.75
C ILE A 4 -2.60 -1.90 11.77
N LYS A 5 -2.83 -1.20 12.90
CA LYS A 5 -3.88 -0.19 13.01
C LYS A 5 -3.56 1.03 12.14
N THR A 6 -2.30 1.43 12.11
CA THR A 6 -1.81 2.51 11.24
C THR A 6 -1.96 2.13 9.78
N GLY A 7 -1.64 0.88 9.42
CA GLY A 7 -1.83 0.34 8.07
C GLY A 7 -3.28 0.44 7.57
N PHE A 8 -4.27 0.07 8.40
CA PHE A 8 -5.68 0.24 8.02
C PHE A 8 -6.11 1.70 7.88
N GLY A 9 -5.57 2.60 8.71
CA GLY A 9 -5.82 4.04 8.56
C GLY A 9 -5.38 4.57 7.19
N VAL A 10 -4.19 4.19 6.74
CA VAL A 10 -3.66 4.59 5.43
C VAL A 10 -4.48 3.99 4.28
N SER A 11 -4.83 2.70 4.34
CA SER A 11 -5.71 2.08 3.33
C SER A 11 -7.10 2.70 3.30
N TRP A 12 -7.63 3.17 4.43
CA TRP A 12 -8.91 3.87 4.47
C TRP A 12 -8.81 5.26 3.82
N VAL A 13 -7.69 5.97 3.98
CA VAL A 13 -7.45 7.23 3.24
C VAL A 13 -7.35 6.96 1.74
N ARG A 14 -6.65 5.89 1.31
CA ARG A 14 -6.61 5.46 -0.10
C ARG A 14 -8.01 5.18 -0.64
N ALA A 15 -8.81 4.40 0.08
CA ALA A 15 -10.19 4.10 -0.28
C ALA A 15 -11.06 5.37 -0.34
N THR A 16 -10.84 6.34 0.56
CA THR A 16 -11.51 7.64 0.51
C THR A 16 -11.14 8.41 -0.77
N GLY A 17 -9.87 8.37 -1.19
CA GLY A 17 -9.41 8.94 -2.46
C GLY A 17 -10.12 8.35 -3.69
N MET A 18 -10.50 7.08 -3.64
CA MET A 18 -11.26 6.42 -4.71
C MET A 18 -12.73 6.87 -4.81
N LEU A 19 -13.26 7.56 -3.80
CA LEU A 19 -14.63 8.08 -3.81
C LEU A 19 -14.77 9.38 -4.61
N TYR A 20 -13.66 10.04 -4.95
CA TYR A 20 -13.69 11.18 -5.87
C TYR A 20 -14.09 10.74 -7.28
N PRO A 21 -14.73 11.63 -8.07
CA PRO A 21 -14.94 11.40 -9.50
C PRO A 21 -13.61 11.08 -10.19
N LYS A 22 -13.65 10.22 -11.21
CA LYS A 22 -12.45 9.67 -11.86
C LYS A 22 -11.49 10.76 -12.33
N GLU A 23 -12.03 11.87 -12.83
CA GLU A 23 -11.30 13.02 -13.36
C GLU A 23 -10.53 13.80 -12.28
N LYS A 24 -10.89 13.60 -11.00
CA LYS A 24 -10.27 14.26 -9.85
C LYS A 24 -9.36 13.34 -9.03
N ARG A 25 -9.30 12.04 -9.35
CA ARG A 25 -8.45 11.09 -8.62
C ARG A 25 -6.98 11.31 -8.98
N LEU A 26 -6.13 11.31 -7.96
CA LEU A 26 -4.67 11.42 -8.15
C LEU A 26 -4.00 10.07 -8.36
N PHE A 27 -4.65 8.97 -7.98
CA PHE A 27 -4.16 7.60 -8.10
C PHE A 27 -5.36 6.65 -8.23
N GLU A 28 -5.11 5.41 -8.62
CA GLU A 28 -6.10 4.35 -8.72
C GLU A 28 -5.65 3.17 -7.85
N ASP A 29 -6.49 2.77 -6.90
CA ASP A 29 -6.22 1.67 -5.97
C ASP A 29 -7.49 0.82 -5.78
N PRO A 30 -7.64 -0.27 -6.54
CA PRO A 30 -8.85 -1.10 -6.51
C PRO A 30 -8.90 -2.08 -5.32
N TYR A 31 -7.88 -2.10 -4.45
CA TYR A 31 -7.71 -3.12 -3.42
C TYR A 31 -7.74 -2.57 -1.99
N SER A 32 -7.35 -1.31 -1.78
CA SER A 32 -7.29 -0.70 -0.45
C SER A 32 -8.61 -0.75 0.31
N GLU A 33 -9.76 -0.59 -0.35
CA GLU A 33 -11.06 -0.78 0.33
C GLU A 33 -11.28 -2.25 0.72
N LYS A 34 -10.87 -3.20 -0.15
CA LYS A 34 -11.12 -4.63 0.02
C LYS A 34 -10.36 -5.22 1.21
N VAL A 35 -9.14 -4.72 1.48
CA VAL A 35 -8.30 -5.15 2.62
C VAL A 35 -8.81 -4.63 3.97
N LEU A 36 -9.72 -3.65 3.99
CA LEU A 36 -10.20 -3.07 5.24
C LEU A 36 -11.06 -4.04 6.07
N PRO A 37 -11.02 -3.96 7.42
CA PRO A 37 -11.97 -4.64 8.28
C PRO A 37 -13.39 -4.06 8.15
N PRO A 38 -14.44 -4.80 8.58
CA PRO A 38 -15.84 -4.38 8.45
C PRO A 38 -16.14 -2.97 8.97
N PHE A 39 -15.55 -2.59 10.11
CA PHE A 39 -15.73 -1.27 10.70
C PHE A 39 -15.33 -0.12 9.75
N TYR A 40 -14.18 -0.23 9.08
CA TYR A 40 -13.73 0.78 8.13
C TYR A 40 -14.55 0.76 6.83
N LYS A 41 -14.98 -0.43 6.38
CA LYS A 41 -15.86 -0.56 5.19
C LYS A 41 -17.22 0.09 5.41
N PHE A 42 -17.76 0.01 6.63
CA PHE A 42 -18.98 0.71 7.00
C PHE A 42 -18.82 2.23 6.84
N TRP A 43 -17.70 2.81 7.28
CA TRP A 43 -17.42 4.23 7.07
C TRP A 43 -17.26 4.61 5.60
N ILE A 44 -16.55 3.80 4.80
CA ILE A 44 -16.46 4.02 3.35
C ILE A 44 -17.85 3.98 2.70
N PHE A 45 -18.70 3.04 3.11
CA PHE A 45 -20.07 2.97 2.63
C PHE A 45 -20.85 4.26 2.91
N LEU A 46 -20.76 4.82 4.11
CA LEU A 46 -21.39 6.12 4.43
C LEU A 46 -20.78 7.27 3.61
N GLN A 47 -19.46 7.27 3.41
CA GLN A 47 -18.75 8.26 2.60
C GLN A 47 -19.06 8.17 1.10
N ARG A 48 -19.79 7.16 0.61
CA ARG A 48 -20.31 7.17 -0.77
C ARG A 48 -21.31 8.30 -0.99
N SER A 49 -21.94 8.82 0.06
CA SER A 49 -22.69 10.07 0.02
C SER A 49 -21.72 11.25 -0.08
N PRO A 50 -21.78 12.09 -1.14
CA PRO A 50 -20.87 13.22 -1.29
C PRO A 50 -20.90 14.20 -0.12
N LYS A 51 -22.07 14.44 0.47
CA LYS A 51 -22.24 15.33 1.64
C LYS A 51 -21.51 14.80 2.87
N ILE A 52 -21.60 13.50 3.13
CA ILE A 52 -20.93 12.85 4.27
C ILE A 52 -19.41 12.86 4.05
N ASN A 53 -18.97 12.53 2.83
CA ASN A 53 -17.56 12.59 2.47
C ASN A 53 -16.99 13.99 2.68
N GLU A 54 -17.63 15.00 2.11
CA GLU A 54 -17.20 16.40 2.22
C GLU A 54 -17.13 16.87 3.68
N ALA A 55 -18.12 16.51 4.50
CA ALA A 55 -18.10 16.83 5.94
C ALA A 55 -16.92 16.18 6.67
N ILE A 56 -16.64 14.90 6.40
CA ILE A 56 -15.51 14.17 6.98
C ILE A 56 -14.17 14.77 6.52
N VAL A 57 -14.03 15.05 5.23
CA VAL A 57 -12.82 15.66 4.65
C VAL A 57 -12.60 17.05 5.23
N LYS A 58 -13.62 17.92 5.28
CA LYS A 58 -13.52 19.25 5.91
C LYS A 58 -13.15 19.18 7.38
N SER A 59 -13.73 18.25 8.13
CA SER A 59 -13.40 18.04 9.54
C SER A 59 -11.93 17.64 9.72
N LYS A 60 -11.42 16.73 8.87
CA LYS A 60 -10.00 16.34 8.88
C LYS A 60 -9.08 17.47 8.48
N GLU A 61 -9.41 18.22 7.43
CA GLU A 61 -8.61 19.38 7.01
C GLU A 61 -8.59 20.47 8.08
N LYS A 62 -9.65 20.63 8.88
CA LYS A 62 -9.64 21.54 10.03
C LYS A 62 -8.74 21.04 11.17
N ALA A 63 -8.77 19.74 11.46
CA ALA A 63 -8.01 19.15 12.57
C ALA A 63 -6.52 18.97 12.24
N THR A 64 -6.22 18.62 11.00
CA THR A 64 -4.87 18.35 10.49
C THR A 64 -4.73 18.92 9.07
N PRO A 65 -4.57 20.26 8.94
CA PRO A 65 -4.53 20.92 7.63
C PRO A 65 -3.48 20.33 6.68
N GLY A 66 -3.88 20.01 5.46
CA GLY A 66 -3.01 19.55 4.37
C GLY A 66 -2.61 18.08 4.42
N VAL A 67 -2.90 17.35 5.51
CA VAL A 67 -2.46 15.95 5.65
C VAL A 67 -3.13 15.02 4.64
N MET A 68 -4.42 15.22 4.32
CA MET A 68 -5.10 14.36 3.35
C MET A 68 -4.56 14.59 1.93
N GLY A 69 -4.38 15.86 1.56
CA GLY A 69 -3.75 16.23 0.29
C GLY A 69 -2.32 15.69 0.17
N TRP A 70 -1.51 15.84 1.22
CA TRP A 70 -0.16 15.27 1.27
C TRP A 70 -0.16 13.75 1.09
N MET A 71 -1.08 13.03 1.75
CA MET A 71 -1.21 11.58 1.58
C MET A 71 -1.54 11.20 0.13
N PHE A 72 -2.51 11.87 -0.50
CA PHE A 72 -2.85 11.59 -1.90
C PHE A 72 -1.68 11.87 -2.84
N CYS A 73 -0.98 12.99 -2.66
CA CYS A 73 0.23 13.30 -3.42
C CYS A 73 1.33 12.26 -3.20
N ARG A 74 1.57 11.82 -1.96
CA ARG A 74 2.53 10.76 -1.65
C ARG A 74 2.14 9.45 -2.33
N PHE A 75 0.86 9.10 -2.37
CA PHE A 75 0.41 7.88 -3.03
C PHE A 75 0.70 7.92 -4.52
N ARG A 76 0.25 8.99 -5.19
CA ARG A 76 0.52 9.23 -6.60
C ARG A 76 2.02 9.24 -6.92
N TYR A 77 2.82 9.95 -6.13
CA TYR A 77 4.25 10.10 -6.37
C TYR A 77 4.96 8.73 -6.44
N ILE A 78 4.72 7.86 -5.46
CA ILE A 78 5.33 6.52 -5.44
C ILE A 78 4.78 5.67 -6.60
N ASP A 79 3.50 5.78 -6.93
CA ASP A 79 2.90 5.09 -8.07
C ASP A 79 3.56 5.52 -9.39
N ASP A 80 3.79 6.83 -9.58
CA ASP A 80 4.45 7.40 -10.76
C ASP A 80 5.92 6.96 -10.84
N VAL A 81 6.65 6.96 -9.72
CA VAL A 81 8.04 6.45 -9.67
C VAL A 81 8.09 4.99 -10.10
N LEU A 82 7.24 4.13 -9.52
CA LEU A 82 7.18 2.71 -9.88
C LEU A 82 6.86 2.52 -11.36
N LYS A 83 5.78 3.14 -11.86
CA LYS A 83 5.37 3.05 -13.26
C LYS A 83 6.50 3.47 -14.21
N ASN A 84 7.13 4.61 -13.93
CA ASN A 84 8.20 5.14 -14.78
C ASN A 84 9.44 4.25 -14.76
N SER A 85 9.88 3.79 -13.59
CA SER A 85 11.06 2.92 -13.46
C SER A 85 10.84 1.55 -14.12
N ILE A 86 9.63 0.98 -14.01
CA ILE A 86 9.28 -0.29 -14.67
C ILE A 86 9.19 -0.10 -16.19
N ALA A 87 8.50 0.94 -16.66
CA ALA A 87 8.34 1.20 -18.09
C ALA A 87 9.69 1.42 -18.80
N LYS A 88 10.64 2.06 -18.11
CA LYS A 88 12.00 2.27 -18.61
C LYS A 88 12.94 1.07 -18.39
N LYS A 89 12.47 0.00 -17.75
CA LYS A 89 13.27 -1.17 -17.35
C LYS A 89 14.51 -0.78 -16.53
N GLU A 90 14.36 0.25 -15.70
CA GLU A 90 15.45 0.77 -14.86
C GLU A 90 15.63 -0.03 -13.58
N ILE A 91 14.65 -0.86 -13.21
CA ILE A 91 14.65 -1.62 -11.96
C ILE A 91 14.22 -3.06 -12.26
N GLU A 92 14.69 -3.97 -11.42
CA GLU A 92 14.39 -5.39 -11.47
C GLU A 92 13.75 -5.88 -10.16
N THR A 93 13.93 -5.10 -9.10
CA THR A 93 13.47 -5.43 -7.75
C THR A 93 12.88 -4.20 -7.07
N VAL A 94 11.79 -4.40 -6.32
CA VAL A 94 11.25 -3.43 -5.36
C VAL A 94 11.33 -4.02 -3.96
N VAL A 95 11.74 -3.19 -3.00
CA VAL A 95 11.65 -3.50 -1.57
C VAL A 95 10.76 -2.45 -0.92
N ASN A 96 9.57 -2.84 -0.48
CA ASN A 96 8.61 -1.97 0.20
C ASN A 96 8.75 -2.16 1.72
N LEU A 97 9.28 -1.15 2.41
CA LEU A 97 9.62 -1.21 3.83
C LEU A 97 8.49 -0.65 4.70
N GLY A 98 8.04 -1.42 5.70
CA GLY A 98 6.91 -1.02 6.53
C GLY A 98 5.64 -0.90 5.68
N SER A 99 5.46 -1.86 4.80
CA SER A 99 4.47 -1.86 3.71
C SER A 99 3.01 -1.82 4.17
N GLY A 100 2.73 -2.10 5.44
CA GLY A 100 1.42 -1.99 6.08
C GLY A 100 0.34 -2.79 5.36
N MET A 101 -0.57 -2.08 4.69
CA MET A 101 -1.65 -2.65 3.87
C MET A 101 -1.62 -2.08 2.44
N ASP A 102 -0.42 -1.67 2.00
CA ASP A 102 -0.16 -1.26 0.63
C ASP A 102 -0.47 -2.40 -0.36
N CYS A 103 -1.07 -2.04 -1.49
CA CYS A 103 -1.55 -2.96 -2.52
C CYS A 103 -0.89 -2.72 -3.89
N ARG A 104 0.13 -1.86 -3.98
CA ARG A 104 0.81 -1.52 -5.25
C ARG A 104 1.33 -2.71 -6.02
N ALA A 105 1.79 -3.74 -5.32
CA ALA A 105 2.24 -5.00 -5.90
C ALA A 105 1.16 -5.70 -6.75
N TYR A 106 -0.10 -5.28 -6.66
CA TYR A 106 -1.24 -5.94 -7.28
C TYR A 106 -1.91 -5.11 -8.39
N TYR A 107 -1.60 -3.81 -8.52
CA TYR A 107 -2.28 -2.91 -9.45
C TYR A 107 -1.38 -2.02 -10.31
N ILE A 108 -0.09 -1.88 -9.98
CA ILE A 108 0.83 -1.12 -10.82
C ILE A 108 1.07 -1.90 -12.13
N PRO A 109 0.91 -1.29 -13.31
CA PRO A 109 1.14 -1.99 -14.58
C PRO A 109 2.54 -2.60 -14.68
N SER A 110 2.62 -3.84 -15.14
CA SER A 110 3.86 -4.60 -15.33
C SER A 110 4.66 -4.86 -14.05
N ILE A 111 4.08 -4.66 -12.87
CA ILE A 111 4.75 -4.93 -11.59
C ILE A 111 5.07 -6.41 -11.42
N GLU A 112 4.33 -7.29 -12.08
CA GLU A 112 4.53 -8.73 -12.11
C GLU A 112 5.82 -9.17 -12.81
N SER A 113 6.44 -8.30 -13.60
CA SER A 113 7.72 -8.59 -14.27
C SER A 113 8.94 -8.34 -13.38
N ILE A 114 8.75 -7.83 -12.15
CA ILE A 114 9.84 -7.53 -11.21
C ILE A 114 9.63 -8.25 -9.88
N ARG A 115 10.71 -8.55 -9.17
CA ARG A 115 10.59 -9.13 -7.82
C ARG A 115 10.14 -8.07 -6.83
N TYR A 116 9.10 -8.35 -6.05
CA TYR A 116 8.55 -7.40 -5.09
C TYR A 116 8.67 -7.96 -3.67
N PHE A 117 9.59 -7.43 -2.88
CA PHE A 117 9.74 -7.77 -1.46
C PHE A 117 8.82 -6.88 -0.63
N ASP A 118 7.80 -7.49 -0.03
CA ASP A 118 6.84 -6.84 0.85
C ASP A 118 7.28 -7.08 2.31
N VAL A 119 7.84 -6.04 2.93
CA VAL A 119 8.60 -6.16 4.19
C VAL A 119 7.89 -5.43 5.32
N ASP A 120 7.50 -6.15 6.37
CA ASP A 120 6.88 -5.55 7.57
C ASP A 120 6.97 -6.52 8.78
N HIS A 121 6.52 -6.05 9.94
CA HIS A 121 6.39 -6.83 11.16
C HIS A 121 5.62 -8.14 10.93
N PRO A 122 6.02 -9.27 11.54
CA PRO A 122 5.39 -10.59 11.30
C PRO A 122 3.86 -10.60 11.45
N SER A 123 3.32 -9.84 12.41
CA SER A 123 1.87 -9.73 12.60
C SER A 123 1.14 -8.99 11.47
N VAL A 124 1.80 -8.03 10.82
CA VAL A 124 1.27 -7.29 9.66
C VAL A 124 1.31 -8.19 8.43
N ILE A 125 2.47 -8.81 8.16
CA ILE A 125 2.63 -9.75 7.04
C ILE A 125 1.61 -10.89 7.10
N LYS A 126 1.43 -11.52 8.27
CA LYS A 126 0.42 -12.57 8.46
C LYS A 126 -0.99 -12.09 8.09
N ALA A 127 -1.36 -10.89 8.51
CA ALA A 127 -2.68 -10.32 8.21
C ALA A 127 -2.82 -9.93 6.73
N LYS A 128 -1.75 -9.40 6.12
CA LYS A 128 -1.72 -9.04 4.70
C LYS A 128 -1.86 -10.28 3.82
N ILE A 129 -1.08 -11.33 4.05
CA ILE A 129 -1.16 -12.60 3.31
C ILE A 129 -2.60 -13.13 3.30
N ALA A 130 -3.24 -13.26 4.47
CA ALA A 130 -4.60 -13.76 4.57
C ALA A 130 -5.63 -12.89 3.81
N LYS A 131 -5.42 -11.57 3.77
CA LYS A 131 -6.28 -10.65 3.02
C LYS A 131 -6.03 -10.73 1.52
N THR A 132 -4.76 -10.74 1.11
CA THR A 132 -4.34 -10.81 -0.29
C THR A 132 -4.85 -12.10 -0.92
N GLU A 133 -4.64 -13.25 -0.28
CA GLU A 133 -5.14 -14.54 -0.76
C GLU A 133 -6.67 -14.54 -0.89
N LYS A 134 -7.38 -14.01 0.11
CA LYS A 134 -8.85 -13.88 0.04
C LYS A 134 -9.32 -12.97 -1.12
N ILE A 135 -8.57 -11.93 -1.45
CA ILE A 135 -8.96 -10.92 -2.45
C ILE A 135 -8.58 -11.35 -3.87
N LEU A 136 -7.42 -11.98 -4.03
CA LEU A 136 -6.85 -12.37 -5.32
C LEU A 136 -7.08 -13.85 -5.66
N GLY A 137 -7.55 -14.66 -4.72
CA GLY A 137 -7.73 -16.11 -4.86
C GLY A 137 -6.44 -16.92 -4.71
N LYS A 138 -5.29 -16.31 -4.97
CA LYS A 138 -3.95 -16.86 -4.70
C LYS A 138 -2.96 -15.74 -4.40
N LEU A 139 -1.82 -16.08 -3.81
CA LEU A 139 -0.72 -15.13 -3.67
C LEU A 139 -0.03 -14.93 -5.03
N PRO A 140 0.32 -13.69 -5.43
CA PRO A 140 1.07 -13.45 -6.66
C PRO A 140 2.51 -13.97 -6.56
N ASP A 141 2.97 -14.66 -7.59
CA ASP A 141 4.27 -15.34 -7.60
C ASP A 141 5.46 -14.36 -7.56
N HIS A 142 5.26 -13.12 -8.01
CA HIS A 142 6.28 -12.06 -7.99
C HIS A 142 6.44 -11.37 -6.63
N VAL A 143 5.58 -11.67 -5.65
CA VAL A 143 5.57 -11.02 -4.34
C VAL A 143 6.15 -11.95 -3.27
N ILE A 144 7.25 -11.51 -2.66
CA ILE A 144 7.93 -12.19 -1.58
C ILE A 144 7.62 -11.47 -0.27
N PHE A 145 6.84 -12.10 0.60
CA PHE A 145 6.52 -11.55 1.91
C PHE A 145 7.65 -11.82 2.90
N VAL A 146 8.23 -10.76 3.47
CA VAL A 146 9.39 -10.85 4.38
C VAL A 146 8.98 -10.34 5.76
N PRO A 147 8.66 -11.25 6.70
CA PRO A 147 8.36 -10.86 8.07
C PRO A 147 9.65 -10.42 8.80
N ILE A 148 9.71 -9.17 9.24
CA ILE A 148 10.85 -8.61 9.98
C ILE A 148 10.39 -7.76 11.16
N ASP A 149 10.93 -8.04 12.35
CA ASP A 149 10.91 -7.11 13.47
C ASP A 149 12.11 -6.17 13.37
N PHE A 150 11.90 -4.97 12.82
CA PHE A 150 12.96 -3.96 12.61
C PHE A 150 13.69 -3.54 13.90
N GLU A 151 13.10 -3.77 15.08
CA GLU A 151 13.74 -3.45 16.36
C GLU A 151 14.74 -4.54 16.80
N LYS A 152 14.67 -5.73 16.21
CA LYS A 152 15.44 -6.92 16.67
C LYS A 152 16.23 -7.62 15.57
N GLN A 153 15.85 -7.43 14.31
CA GLN A 153 16.38 -8.16 13.17
C GLN A 153 17.01 -7.19 12.16
N SER A 154 18.06 -7.66 11.48
CA SER A 154 18.71 -6.88 10.43
C SER A 154 18.01 -7.06 9.09
N LEU A 155 17.72 -5.94 8.42
CA LEU A 155 17.07 -5.93 7.11
C LEU A 155 17.86 -6.72 6.06
N ASP A 156 19.18 -6.54 6.02
CA ASP A 156 20.03 -7.22 5.02
C ASP A 156 19.98 -8.74 5.17
N THR A 157 19.94 -9.23 6.42
CA THR A 157 19.93 -10.65 6.75
C THR A 157 18.60 -11.29 6.37
N GLU A 158 17.48 -10.67 6.72
CA GLU A 158 16.15 -11.21 6.39
C GLU A 158 15.85 -11.12 4.88
N LEU A 159 16.28 -10.06 4.20
CA LEU A 159 16.17 -9.98 2.73
C LEU A 159 16.99 -11.07 2.05
N LYS A 160 18.25 -11.30 2.47
CA LYS A 160 19.09 -12.39 1.92
C LYS A 160 18.43 -13.77 2.12
N LYS A 161 17.87 -14.04 3.30
CA LYS A 161 17.11 -15.28 3.58
C LYS A 161 15.90 -15.43 2.65
N ALA A 162 15.23 -14.33 2.32
CA ALA A 162 14.12 -14.29 1.37
C ALA A 162 14.57 -14.36 -0.11
N GLY A 163 15.87 -14.50 -0.38
CA GLY A 163 16.44 -14.64 -1.72
C GLY A 163 16.65 -13.31 -2.46
N TYR A 164 16.78 -12.19 -1.74
CA TYR A 164 17.22 -10.91 -2.31
C TYR A 164 18.71 -10.95 -2.65
N ASN A 165 19.09 -10.38 -3.80
CA ASN A 165 20.47 -10.25 -4.26
C ASN A 165 20.82 -8.78 -4.51
N LEU A 166 21.96 -8.33 -3.99
CA LEU A 166 22.47 -6.98 -4.12
C LEU A 166 22.89 -6.59 -5.54
N THR A 167 23.04 -7.54 -6.48
CA THR A 167 23.35 -7.22 -7.88
C THR A 167 22.15 -6.66 -8.65
N SER A 168 20.94 -6.82 -8.13
CA SER A 168 19.73 -6.34 -8.80
C SER A 168 19.52 -4.85 -8.59
N LYS A 169 19.22 -4.10 -9.67
CA LYS A 169 18.90 -2.69 -9.54
C LYS A 169 17.56 -2.53 -8.83
N THR A 170 17.64 -2.06 -7.59
CA THR A 170 16.54 -2.13 -6.62
C THR A 170 16.00 -0.74 -6.30
N LEU A 171 14.68 -0.61 -6.30
CA LEU A 171 13.97 0.56 -5.78
C LEU A 171 13.43 0.26 -4.38
N PHE A 172 13.82 1.07 -3.41
CA PHE A 172 13.27 1.05 -2.06
C PHE A 172 12.15 2.08 -1.94
N ILE A 173 11.01 1.67 -1.35
CA ILE A 173 9.84 2.53 -1.13
C ILE A 173 9.31 2.43 0.30
#